data_AF-A0A2W2EC08-F1
#
_entry.id   AF-A0A2W2EC08-F1
#
_cell.length_a   1.000
_cell.length_b   1.000
_cell.length_c   1.000
_cell.angle_alpha   90.00
_cell.angle_beta   90.00
_cell.angle_gamma   90.00
#
_symmetry.space_group_name_H-M   'P 1'
#
loop_
_entity.id
_entity.type
_entity.pdbx_description
1 polymer ?
#
loop_
_entity_poly.entity_id
_entity_poly.type
_entity_poly.pdbx_seq_one_letter_code
_entity_poly.pdbx_strand_id
1 'polypeptide(L)'
;MTLSRTGARVVVAVLAALATTGGAALAVTGAQAAAPGCRVDYRITNQWSGGFGADVTVTNLGDPLNGWALTWTYSAGQTVTQAWNATVTQNGNRVTATNVSYNGALGTGVGTSFGFNGSWTGSNPAPTSFALNGVTCTGAPTTPAPTTPAPTSGWNPPANLVTPLNQVWQHVEQTYNNGSLYGFRNYGWDQVMANRGYLNFCVRWDSSATVTATQRDQIHAALARQYKKWMDVMVGHNAWPYRDVPVRVVGWAVRDRNQLQWSDTSVDIYVNNIRENAPQCSEPCGRFFNQNGQYPNCPGGAARHYDQSLWLTDGFGGGAGGDWGQRMGREYFMANLNADNMHILLHEIGHTFGLDDFYDWTPSGVGGFLMRAGSASSITEFDAWMFRDWWRHLKSRYGY
;
A
#
# COMPACT_ATOMS: atom_id res chain seq x y z
N MET A 1 -26.55 -69.74 60.33
CA MET A 1 -25.12 -69.94 59.97
C MET A 1 -24.74 -68.93 58.90
N THR A 2 -23.71 -68.11 59.17
CA THR A 2 -22.72 -67.51 58.24
C THR A 2 -23.09 -66.95 56.85
N LEU A 3 -22.89 -65.61 56.71
CA LEU A 3 -22.17 -64.87 55.62
C LEU A 3 -22.78 -64.82 54.18
N SER A 4 -22.76 -63.74 53.36
CA SER A 4 -22.08 -62.43 53.35
C SER A 4 -22.35 -61.64 52.03
N ARG A 5 -22.59 -60.29 52.10
CA ARG A 5 -22.33 -59.21 51.08
C ARG A 5 -23.07 -59.29 49.70
N THR A 6 -23.38 -58.24 48.90
CA THR A 6 -23.12 -56.77 48.81
C THR A 6 -24.18 -56.14 47.85
N GLY A 7 -24.51 -54.84 47.74
CA GLY A 7 -24.27 -53.63 48.56
C GLY A 7 -24.29 -52.29 47.78
N ALA A 8 -25.21 -51.35 48.11
CA ALA A 8 -25.34 -49.92 47.70
C ALA A 8 -25.76 -49.59 46.24
N ARG A 9 -26.40 -48.44 45.88
CA ARG A 9 -27.25 -47.43 46.58
C ARG A 9 -28.11 -46.63 45.54
N VAL A 10 -29.21 -46.04 46.03
CA VAL A 10 -30.29 -45.22 45.38
C VAL A 10 -29.74 -43.96 44.63
N VAL A 11 -30.39 -43.35 43.62
CA VAL A 11 -31.42 -42.26 43.71
C VAL A 11 -32.04 -41.91 42.33
N VAL A 12 -33.31 -41.44 42.34
CA VAL A 12 -34.16 -40.98 41.21
C VAL A 12 -34.01 -39.47 40.94
N ALA A 13 -34.24 -39.01 39.71
CA ALA A 13 -34.44 -37.58 39.37
C ALA A 13 -35.70 -37.35 38.51
N VAL A 14 -36.38 -36.22 38.71
CA VAL A 14 -37.69 -35.85 38.12
C VAL A 14 -37.58 -34.54 37.32
N LEU A 15 -38.41 -34.40 36.28
CA LEU A 15 -38.50 -33.24 35.38
C LEU A 15 -39.27 -32.05 35.99
N ALA A 16 -38.85 -30.82 35.65
CA ALA A 16 -39.64 -29.59 35.72
C ALA A 16 -39.21 -28.60 34.63
N ALA A 17 -40.12 -27.74 34.17
CA ALA A 17 -40.00 -26.96 32.93
C ALA A 17 -39.66 -25.47 33.15
N LEU A 18 -39.26 -24.77 32.06
CA LEU A 18 -39.33 -23.31 31.96
C LEU A 18 -39.75 -22.87 30.55
N ALA A 19 -40.52 -21.78 30.51
CA ALA A 19 -40.96 -21.10 29.29
C ALA A 19 -40.18 -19.78 29.10
N THR A 20 -40.02 -19.33 27.85
CA THR A 20 -39.48 -17.99 27.55
C THR A 20 -40.31 -17.30 26.47
N THR A 21 -40.51 -16.00 26.67
CA THR A 21 -41.31 -15.11 25.83
C THR A 21 -40.52 -14.64 24.59
N GLY A 22 -41.10 -14.80 23.40
CA GLY A 22 -40.52 -14.28 22.16
C GLY A 22 -40.70 -12.77 22.01
N GLY A 23 -39.64 -12.00 22.20
CA GLY A 23 -39.61 -10.58 21.87
C GLY A 23 -39.27 -10.35 20.39
N ALA A 24 -40.19 -9.75 19.63
CA ALA A 24 -39.93 -9.36 18.24
C ALA A 24 -39.07 -8.09 18.18
N ALA A 25 -37.75 -8.24 18.15
CA ALA A 25 -36.84 -7.15 17.82
C ALA A 25 -36.90 -6.90 16.30
N LEU A 26 -37.30 -5.70 15.90
CA LEU A 26 -37.20 -5.26 14.51
C LEU A 26 -35.72 -5.20 14.10
N ALA A 27 -35.36 -5.99 13.09
CA ALA A 27 -33.98 -6.08 12.62
C ALA A 27 -33.51 -4.75 12.03
N VAL A 28 -32.51 -4.12 12.65
CA VAL A 28 -31.70 -3.11 11.98
C VAL A 28 -30.82 -3.83 10.97
N THR A 29 -31.12 -3.68 9.68
CA THR A 29 -30.31 -4.24 8.58
C THR A 29 -28.99 -3.49 8.44
N GLY A 30 -28.06 -3.78 9.33
CA GLY A 30 -26.71 -3.23 9.35
C GLY A 30 -25.71 -4.10 8.57
N ALA A 31 -25.61 -3.89 7.26
CA ALA A 31 -24.49 -4.38 6.45
C ALA A 31 -24.34 -3.56 5.14
N GLN A 32 -24.24 -2.23 5.24
CA GLN A 32 -23.71 -1.45 4.12
C GLN A 32 -22.19 -1.68 4.07
N ALA A 33 -21.74 -2.50 3.12
CA ALA A 33 -20.33 -2.76 2.91
C ALA A 33 -19.60 -1.47 2.48
N ALA A 34 -18.40 -1.28 3.04
CA ALA A 34 -17.61 -0.08 2.83
C ALA A 34 -17.07 0.01 1.39
N ALA A 35 -17.40 1.09 0.68
CA ALA A 35 -16.72 1.50 -0.54
C ALA A 35 -15.51 2.40 -0.20
N PRO A 36 -14.26 1.98 -0.47
CA PRO A 36 -13.09 2.86 -0.37
C PRO A 36 -13.04 3.82 -1.56
N GLY A 37 -12.32 4.91 -1.38
CA GLY A 37 -12.15 5.94 -2.42
C GLY A 37 -13.11 7.11 -2.22
N CYS A 38 -12.63 8.14 -1.51
CA CYS A 38 -13.16 9.49 -1.63
C CYS A 38 -12.02 10.49 -1.64
N ARG A 39 -12.24 11.62 -2.31
CA ARG A 39 -11.35 12.77 -2.31
C ARG A 39 -12.10 13.95 -1.73
N VAL A 40 -11.46 14.68 -0.83
CA VAL A 40 -12.05 15.85 -0.17
C VAL A 40 -11.14 17.04 -0.42
N ASP A 41 -11.67 18.05 -1.12
CA ASP A 41 -11.07 19.38 -1.13
C ASP A 41 -11.67 20.17 0.01
N TYR A 42 -10.87 20.49 1.03
CA TYR A 42 -11.25 21.43 2.09
C TYR A 42 -10.51 22.74 1.85
N ARG A 43 -11.24 23.83 1.60
CA ARG A 43 -10.67 25.15 1.33
C ARG A 43 -11.26 26.18 2.28
N ILE A 44 -10.41 26.82 3.08
CA ILE A 44 -10.77 28.08 3.75
C ILE A 44 -10.92 29.14 2.66
N THR A 45 -12.12 29.69 2.53
CA THR A 45 -12.46 30.68 1.48
C THR A 45 -12.13 32.09 1.92
N ASN A 46 -12.35 32.40 3.20
CA ASN A 46 -11.87 33.60 3.88
C ASN A 46 -11.73 33.32 5.38
N GLN A 47 -11.01 34.20 6.09
CA GLN A 47 -10.84 34.14 7.55
C GLN A 47 -10.77 35.54 8.13
N TRP A 48 -11.37 35.73 9.31
CA TRP A 48 -11.39 36.98 10.07
C TRP A 48 -11.11 36.72 11.56
N SER A 49 -11.09 37.77 12.38
CA SER A 49 -10.87 37.63 13.84
C SER A 49 -11.98 36.78 14.47
N GLY A 50 -11.63 35.59 14.96
CA GLY A 50 -12.54 34.65 15.61
C GLY A 50 -13.46 33.83 14.70
N GLY A 51 -13.41 34.01 13.38
CA GLY A 51 -14.24 33.25 12.43
C GLY A 51 -13.59 32.97 11.07
N PHE A 52 -14.16 32.02 10.32
CA PHE A 52 -13.75 31.65 8.97
C PHE A 52 -14.92 31.11 8.15
N GLY A 53 -14.81 31.22 6.82
CA GLY A 53 -15.65 30.49 5.86
C GLY A 53 -14.84 29.34 5.23
N ALA A 54 -15.49 28.20 4.98
CA ALA A 54 -14.88 27.08 4.28
C ALA A 54 -15.84 26.45 3.26
N ASP A 55 -15.31 26.11 2.10
CA ASP A 55 -15.94 25.24 1.10
C ASP A 55 -15.34 23.84 1.21
N VAL A 56 -16.19 22.83 1.08
CA VAL A 56 -15.82 21.42 1.07
C VAL A 56 -16.44 20.75 -0.14
N THR A 57 -15.60 20.19 -1.01
CA THR A 57 -16.04 19.32 -2.10
C THR A 57 -15.69 17.88 -1.75
N VAL A 58 -16.69 16.99 -1.74
CA VAL A 58 -16.50 15.55 -1.61
C VAL A 58 -16.74 14.88 -2.96
N THR A 59 -15.73 14.19 -3.48
CA THR A 59 -15.84 13.33 -4.67
C THR A 59 -15.91 11.88 -4.22
N ASN A 60 -16.97 11.17 -4.62
CA ASN A 60 -17.03 9.71 -4.48
C ASN A 60 -16.11 9.09 -5.54
N LEU A 61 -15.21 8.20 -5.13
CA LEU A 61 -14.30 7.47 -6.01
C LEU A 61 -14.42 5.94 -5.85
N GLY A 62 -15.41 5.48 -5.08
CA GLY A 62 -15.85 4.09 -4.95
C GLY A 62 -17.21 3.85 -5.59
N ASP A 63 -17.94 2.85 -5.10
CA ASP A 63 -19.26 2.48 -5.61
C ASP A 63 -20.30 3.62 -5.44
N PRO A 64 -21.32 3.73 -6.33
CA PRO A 64 -22.34 4.77 -6.25
C PRO A 64 -23.09 4.82 -4.89
N LEU A 65 -23.21 6.03 -4.34
CA LEU A 65 -23.87 6.29 -3.06
C LEU A 65 -25.24 6.94 -3.27
N ASN A 66 -26.24 6.51 -2.50
CA ASN A 66 -27.58 7.12 -2.42
C ASN A 66 -27.79 7.83 -1.08
N GLY A 67 -26.81 8.66 -0.71
CA GLY A 67 -26.73 9.34 0.58
C GLY A 67 -25.29 9.36 1.09
N TRP A 68 -24.89 10.49 1.68
CA TRP A 68 -23.52 10.65 2.19
C TRP A 68 -23.47 11.37 3.54
N ALA A 69 -22.51 10.93 4.36
CA ALA A 69 -22.13 11.48 5.64
C ALA A 69 -20.61 11.66 5.66
N LEU A 70 -20.13 12.89 5.52
CA LEU A 70 -18.72 13.24 5.64
C LEU A 70 -18.38 13.59 7.09
N THR A 71 -17.30 13.02 7.61
CA THR A 71 -16.89 13.20 9.01
C THR A 71 -15.42 13.58 9.09
N TRP A 72 -15.08 14.47 10.02
CA TRP A 72 -13.70 14.89 10.31
C TRP A 72 -13.57 15.34 11.76
N THR A 73 -12.33 15.60 12.18
CA THR A 73 -12.00 16.05 13.53
C THR A 73 -11.16 17.32 13.48
N TYR A 74 -11.54 18.33 14.27
CA TYR A 74 -10.74 19.54 14.47
C TYR A 74 -9.66 19.34 15.55
N SER A 75 -8.48 19.94 15.33
CA SER A 75 -7.33 19.83 16.24
C SER A 75 -7.13 21.04 17.15
N ALA A 76 -7.77 22.18 16.86
CA ALA A 76 -7.56 23.45 17.57
C ALA A 76 -8.87 24.09 18.07
N GLY A 77 -9.88 23.29 18.44
CA GLY A 77 -11.11 23.77 19.07
C GLY A 77 -12.07 24.53 18.15
N GLN A 78 -11.91 24.44 16.83
CA GLN A 78 -12.81 25.10 15.89
C GLN A 78 -14.24 24.54 15.98
N THR A 79 -15.23 25.41 15.76
CA THR A 79 -16.65 25.08 15.89
C THR A 79 -17.43 25.56 14.67
N VAL A 80 -18.22 24.69 14.03
CA VAL A 80 -19.11 25.09 12.92
C VAL A 80 -20.31 25.87 13.47
N THR A 81 -20.62 27.04 12.89
CA THR A 81 -21.68 27.94 13.36
C THR A 81 -22.89 28.00 12.42
N GLN A 82 -22.67 27.84 11.11
CA GLN A 82 -23.74 27.85 10.09
C GLN A 82 -23.27 27.08 8.86
N ALA A 83 -24.13 26.26 8.25
CA ALA A 83 -23.81 25.51 7.02
C ALA A 83 -24.89 25.65 5.95
N TRP A 84 -24.54 25.39 4.70
CA TRP A 84 -25.43 25.34 3.53
C TRP A 84 -25.07 24.18 2.60
N ASN A 85 -26.04 23.69 1.83
CA ASN A 85 -25.96 22.47 0.99
C ASN A 85 -25.63 21.16 1.76
N ALA A 86 -25.59 21.19 3.09
CA ALA A 86 -25.40 20.04 3.97
C ALA A 86 -26.05 20.30 5.33
N THR A 87 -26.50 19.25 6.01
CA THR A 87 -26.86 19.31 7.44
C THR A 87 -25.62 18.98 8.26
N VAL A 88 -25.09 19.94 9.02
CA VAL A 88 -23.87 19.75 9.80
C VAL A 88 -24.16 19.69 11.29
N THR A 89 -23.59 18.69 11.96
CA THR A 89 -23.62 18.54 13.42
C THR A 89 -22.19 18.40 13.94
N GLN A 90 -21.94 18.88 15.16
CA GLN A 90 -20.63 18.78 15.82
C GLN A 90 -20.81 18.34 17.26
N ASN A 91 -20.00 17.37 17.69
CA ASN A 91 -19.92 16.91 19.08
C ASN A 91 -18.45 16.93 19.52
N GLY A 92 -18.14 17.81 20.48
CA GLY A 92 -16.76 18.13 20.83
C GLY A 92 -15.98 18.61 19.61
N ASN A 93 -14.89 17.92 19.29
CA ASN A 93 -14.06 18.21 18.11
C ASN A 93 -14.47 17.44 16.84
N ARG A 94 -15.43 16.52 16.90
CA ARG A 94 -15.85 15.68 15.76
C ARG A 94 -17.04 16.31 15.05
N VAL A 95 -16.89 16.55 13.75
CA VAL A 95 -17.94 17.10 12.87
C VAL A 95 -18.51 16.00 11.98
N THR A 96 -19.79 16.10 11.65
CA THR A 96 -20.50 15.23 10.70
C THR A 96 -21.43 16.09 9.83
N ALA A 97 -21.12 16.17 8.55
CA ALA A 97 -21.93 16.79 7.50
C ALA A 97 -22.68 15.70 6.72
N THR A 98 -23.99 15.84 6.55
CA THR A 98 -24.83 14.91 5.77
C THR A 98 -25.51 15.62 4.61
N ASN A 99 -25.84 14.84 3.57
CA ASN A 99 -26.50 15.36 2.39
C ASN A 99 -27.88 15.98 2.68
N VAL A 100 -28.28 16.92 1.84
CA VAL A 100 -29.67 17.40 1.73
C VAL A 100 -30.39 16.63 0.62
N SER A 101 -31.69 16.90 0.44
CA SER A 101 -32.58 16.09 -0.41
C SER A 101 -32.16 15.97 -1.88
N TYR A 102 -31.48 16.99 -2.43
CA TYR A 102 -31.12 17.05 -3.86
C TYR A 102 -29.67 16.64 -4.18
N ASN A 103 -28.80 16.41 -3.18
CA ASN A 103 -27.37 16.13 -3.42
C ASN A 103 -26.86 14.84 -2.76
N GLY A 104 -27.75 13.93 -2.35
CA GLY A 104 -27.36 12.63 -1.78
C GLY A 104 -26.78 11.63 -2.77
N ALA A 105 -27.21 11.67 -4.04
CA ALA A 105 -26.77 10.74 -5.07
C ALA A 105 -25.37 11.11 -5.60
N LEU A 106 -24.38 10.25 -5.39
CA LEU A 106 -23.01 10.40 -5.87
C LEU A 106 -22.55 9.12 -6.59
N GLY A 107 -22.58 9.12 -7.92
CA GLY A 107 -21.93 8.08 -8.72
C GLY A 107 -20.40 8.07 -8.56
N THR A 108 -19.75 7.02 -9.04
CA THR A 108 -18.28 6.95 -9.07
C THR A 108 -17.70 8.10 -9.91
N GLY A 109 -16.73 8.82 -9.35
CA GLY A 109 -16.15 10.04 -9.94
C GLY A 109 -17.00 11.31 -9.74
N VAL A 110 -18.23 11.21 -9.24
CA VAL A 110 -19.12 12.36 -9.04
C VAL A 110 -18.81 13.04 -7.71
N GLY A 111 -18.78 14.38 -7.72
CA GLY A 111 -18.63 15.18 -6.52
C GLY A 111 -19.80 16.11 -6.24
N THR A 112 -19.93 16.49 -4.96
CA THR A 112 -20.81 17.57 -4.51
C THR A 112 -20.08 18.49 -3.56
N SER A 113 -20.53 19.73 -3.48
CA SER A 113 -19.91 20.77 -2.66
C SER A 113 -20.90 21.34 -1.66
N PHE A 114 -20.42 21.54 -0.44
CA PHE A 114 -21.12 22.26 0.62
C PHE A 114 -20.19 23.28 1.26
N GLY A 115 -20.74 24.21 2.01
CA GLY A 115 -19.93 25.23 2.69
C GLY A 115 -20.48 25.56 4.06
N PHE A 116 -19.64 26.16 4.88
CA PHE A 116 -20.00 26.57 6.23
C PHE A 116 -19.15 27.73 6.75
N ASN A 117 -19.71 28.45 7.71
CA ASN A 117 -18.98 29.35 8.59
C ASN A 117 -18.64 28.63 9.89
N GLY A 118 -17.48 28.94 10.47
CA GLY A 118 -17.06 28.44 11.77
C GLY A 118 -16.30 29.48 12.59
N SER A 119 -16.16 29.23 13.89
CA SER A 119 -15.34 29.99 14.82
C SER A 119 -14.05 29.26 15.17
N TRP A 120 -13.02 30.02 15.57
CA TRP A 120 -11.71 29.50 15.97
C TRP A 120 -11.08 30.39 17.04
N THR A 121 -10.20 29.82 17.87
CA THR A 121 -9.44 30.54 18.89
C THR A 121 -7.96 30.17 18.82
N GLY A 122 -7.07 31.17 18.75
CA GLY A 122 -5.62 30.99 18.69
C GLY A 122 -5.08 30.50 17.35
N SER A 123 -5.61 29.41 16.78
CA SER A 123 -5.19 28.88 15.46
C SER A 123 -6.33 28.23 14.68
N ASN A 124 -6.18 28.10 13.36
CA ASN A 124 -7.17 27.49 12.47
C ASN A 124 -6.52 26.52 11.45
N PRO A 125 -5.90 25.40 11.88
CA PRO A 125 -5.42 24.37 10.97
C PRO A 125 -6.58 23.67 10.25
N ALA A 126 -6.43 23.43 8.94
CA ALA A 126 -7.38 22.62 8.18
C ALA A 126 -7.34 21.14 8.63
N PRO A 127 -8.47 20.40 8.60
CA PRO A 127 -8.47 18.98 8.91
C PRO A 127 -7.67 18.18 7.88
N THR A 128 -6.88 17.20 8.33
CA THR A 128 -6.00 16.37 7.48
C THR A 128 -6.56 14.98 7.21
N SER A 129 -7.68 14.61 7.84
CA SER A 129 -8.33 13.31 7.69
C SER A 129 -9.84 13.46 7.67
N PHE A 130 -10.46 12.79 6.71
CA PHE A 130 -11.90 12.78 6.48
C PHE A 130 -12.37 11.33 6.27
N ALA A 131 -13.61 11.01 6.64
CA ALA A 131 -14.24 9.75 6.33
C ALA A 131 -15.67 9.93 5.81
N LEU A 132 -15.97 9.32 4.66
CA LEU A 132 -17.26 9.31 3.98
C LEU A 132 -18.01 8.01 4.30
N ASN A 133 -19.22 8.10 4.85
CA ASN A 133 -20.02 6.95 5.31
C ASN A 133 -19.23 6.00 6.25
N GLY A 134 -18.29 6.55 7.03
CA GLY A 134 -17.42 5.81 7.94
C GLY A 134 -16.11 5.30 7.33
N VAL A 135 -15.88 5.49 6.03
CA VAL A 135 -14.68 5.04 5.31
C VAL A 135 -13.72 6.19 5.06
N THR A 136 -12.46 6.07 5.49
CA THR A 136 -11.45 7.13 5.35
C THR A 136 -11.18 7.48 3.89
N CYS A 137 -11.20 8.78 3.57
CA CYS A 137 -10.87 9.30 2.25
C CYS A 137 -9.36 9.24 1.98
N THR A 138 -8.99 8.61 0.88
CA THR A 138 -7.59 8.36 0.48
C THR A 138 -7.13 9.19 -0.73
N GLY A 139 -8.03 9.95 -1.36
CA GLY A 139 -7.70 10.87 -2.46
C GLY A 139 -7.49 10.22 -3.83
N ALA A 140 -7.59 8.90 -3.94
CA ALA A 140 -7.43 8.15 -5.19
C ALA A 140 -8.64 7.23 -5.45
N PRO A 141 -9.02 6.99 -6.72
CA PRO A 141 -10.01 5.98 -7.06
C PRO A 141 -9.46 4.58 -6.79
N THR A 142 -10.32 3.71 -6.26
CA THR A 142 -9.99 2.32 -5.96
C THR A 142 -10.97 1.38 -6.64
N THR A 143 -10.42 0.45 -7.43
CA THR A 143 -11.11 -0.78 -7.84
C THR A 143 -11.69 -1.49 -6.60
N PRO A 144 -12.92 -2.04 -6.62
CA PRO A 144 -13.61 -2.46 -5.41
C PRO A 144 -12.84 -3.48 -4.56
N ALA A 145 -12.92 -3.31 -3.24
CA ALA A 145 -12.45 -4.31 -2.29
C ALA A 145 -13.30 -5.60 -2.39
N PRO A 146 -12.72 -6.80 -2.26
CA PRO A 146 -13.48 -8.04 -2.35
C PRO A 146 -14.38 -8.24 -1.11
N THR A 147 -15.65 -8.56 -1.34
CA THR A 147 -16.48 -9.29 -0.37
C THR A 147 -15.93 -10.70 -0.22
N THR A 148 -15.07 -10.93 0.76
CA THR A 148 -14.40 -12.22 0.99
C THR A 148 -15.36 -13.22 1.63
N PRO A 149 -15.60 -14.41 1.03
CA PRO A 149 -16.03 -15.59 1.77
C PRO A 149 -14.96 -15.99 2.81
N ALA A 150 -15.24 -16.92 3.72
CA ALA A 150 -14.26 -17.38 4.70
C ALA A 150 -12.92 -17.76 4.03
N PRO A 151 -11.76 -17.46 4.66
CA PRO A 151 -10.45 -17.60 4.03
C PRO A 151 -10.16 -19.06 3.71
N THR A 152 -10.29 -19.42 2.44
CA THR A 152 -9.64 -20.62 1.91
C THR A 152 -8.13 -20.44 2.06
N SER A 153 -7.42 -21.50 2.43
CA SER A 153 -6.00 -21.44 2.82
C SER A 153 -5.07 -20.90 1.72
N GLY A 154 -5.54 -20.77 0.48
CA GLY A 154 -4.94 -20.01 -0.63
C GLY A 154 -3.66 -20.60 -1.22
N TRP A 155 -2.92 -21.33 -0.40
CA TRP A 155 -1.73 -22.10 -0.75
C TRP A 155 -2.13 -23.46 -1.33
N ASN A 156 -1.96 -23.60 -2.64
CA ASN A 156 -2.15 -24.85 -3.37
C ASN A 156 -1.26 -24.86 -4.63
N PRO A 157 0.08 -24.92 -4.48
CA PRO A 157 1.00 -25.00 -5.62
C PRO A 157 0.78 -26.31 -6.41
N PRO A 158 1.06 -26.31 -7.73
CA PRO A 158 1.14 -27.54 -8.52
C PRO A 158 2.05 -28.58 -7.85
N ALA A 159 1.66 -29.86 -7.89
CA ALA A 159 2.34 -30.93 -7.15
C ALA A 159 3.83 -31.05 -7.49
N ASN A 160 4.22 -30.78 -8.74
CA ASN A 160 5.61 -30.77 -9.19
C ASN A 160 6.43 -29.58 -8.65
N LEU A 161 5.78 -28.52 -8.15
CA LEU A 161 6.44 -27.35 -7.58
C LEU A 161 6.57 -27.41 -6.04
N VAL A 162 5.82 -28.29 -5.35
CA VAL A 162 5.88 -28.43 -3.88
C VAL A 162 7.30 -28.68 -3.38
N THR A 163 7.99 -29.67 -3.95
CA THR A 163 9.37 -30.04 -3.56
C THR A 163 10.37 -28.90 -3.80
N PRO A 164 10.49 -28.31 -5.01
CA PRO A 164 11.44 -27.23 -5.23
C PRO A 164 11.14 -25.96 -4.43
N LEU A 165 9.87 -25.61 -4.18
CA LEU A 165 9.52 -24.47 -3.32
C LEU A 165 10.01 -24.69 -1.88
N ASN A 166 9.79 -25.88 -1.32
CA ASN A 166 10.32 -26.23 0.01
C ASN A 166 11.85 -26.18 0.06
N GLN A 167 12.55 -26.59 -1.02
CA GLN A 167 14.01 -26.51 -1.09
C GLN A 167 14.51 -25.06 -1.15
N VAL A 168 13.82 -24.18 -1.90
CA VAL A 168 14.10 -22.74 -1.93
C VAL A 168 13.90 -22.13 -0.55
N TRP A 169 12.77 -22.39 0.12
CA TRP A 169 12.53 -21.83 1.45
C TRP A 169 13.56 -22.30 2.49
N GLN A 170 13.95 -23.58 2.44
CA GLN A 170 15.02 -24.11 3.30
C GLN A 170 16.38 -23.46 3.01
N HIS A 171 16.67 -23.09 1.76
CA HIS A 171 17.88 -22.36 1.38
C HIS A 171 17.84 -20.92 1.93
N VAL A 172 16.75 -20.19 1.71
CA VAL A 172 16.48 -18.85 2.29
C VAL A 172 16.68 -18.86 3.82
N GLU A 173 16.08 -19.82 4.52
CA GLU A 173 16.21 -19.94 5.98
C GLU A 173 17.63 -20.25 6.44
N GLN A 174 18.44 -20.94 5.64
CA GLN A 174 19.85 -21.21 5.92
C GLN A 174 20.71 -19.97 5.65
N THR A 175 20.52 -19.29 4.52
CA THR A 175 21.25 -18.08 4.11
C THR A 175 21.03 -16.93 5.09
N TYR A 176 19.82 -16.77 5.62
CA TYR A 176 19.44 -15.72 6.57
C TYR A 176 19.29 -16.21 8.02
N ASN A 177 19.95 -17.34 8.37
CA ASN A 177 19.83 -18.01 9.68
C ASN A 177 20.35 -17.20 10.89
N ASN A 178 21.04 -16.08 10.65
CA ASN A 178 21.56 -15.18 11.69
C ASN A 178 20.47 -14.36 12.42
N GLY A 179 19.20 -14.73 12.27
CA GLY A 179 18.04 -14.10 12.91
C GLY A 179 17.40 -12.96 12.11
N SER A 180 17.97 -12.57 10.96
CA SER A 180 17.47 -11.43 10.20
C SER A 180 16.16 -11.70 9.45
N LEU A 181 15.96 -12.89 8.87
CA LEU A 181 14.81 -13.19 7.98
C LEU A 181 13.44 -12.70 8.51
N TYR A 182 13.07 -13.15 9.70
CA TYR A 182 11.79 -12.77 10.33
C TYR A 182 11.87 -11.46 11.13
N GLY A 183 13.08 -10.97 11.43
CA GLY A 183 13.33 -9.72 12.13
C GLY A 183 13.28 -8.48 11.22
N PHE A 184 13.79 -8.59 9.99
CA PHE A 184 13.99 -7.52 9.02
C PHE A 184 12.65 -6.93 8.54
N ARG A 185 12.56 -5.59 8.52
CA ARG A 185 11.30 -4.83 8.28
C ARG A 185 11.36 -3.90 7.07
N ASN A 186 12.22 -4.23 6.11
CA ASN A 186 12.37 -3.44 4.89
C ASN A 186 12.21 -4.22 3.58
N TYR A 187 11.72 -5.46 3.59
CA TYR A 187 11.36 -6.12 2.32
C TYR A 187 10.29 -5.29 1.59
N GLY A 188 10.18 -5.41 0.27
CA GLY A 188 9.12 -4.80 -0.52
C GLY A 188 7.72 -5.11 0.04
N TRP A 189 7.54 -6.29 0.67
CA TRP A 189 6.37 -6.63 1.47
C TRP A 189 6.09 -5.60 2.58
N ASP A 190 7.07 -5.30 3.44
CA ASP A 190 6.94 -4.31 4.53
C ASP A 190 6.71 -2.88 4.02
N GLN A 191 7.21 -2.57 2.82
CA GLN A 191 7.05 -1.27 2.17
C GLN A 191 5.63 -1.09 1.62
N VAL A 192 5.16 -2.04 0.81
CA VAL A 192 3.79 -2.06 0.27
C VAL A 192 2.75 -2.05 1.39
N MET A 193 2.97 -2.83 2.46
CA MET A 193 2.04 -2.89 3.60
C MET A 193 2.05 -1.59 4.43
N ALA A 194 3.21 -0.97 4.68
CA ALA A 194 3.28 0.31 5.38
C ALA A 194 2.58 1.44 4.62
N ASN A 195 2.69 1.44 3.29
CA ASN A 195 2.09 2.44 2.41
C ASN A 195 0.64 2.15 2.03
N ARG A 196 0.08 1.01 2.47
CA ARG A 196 -1.29 0.58 2.17
C ARG A 196 -1.53 0.37 0.67
N GLY A 197 -0.58 -0.28 0.00
CA GLY A 197 -0.74 -0.74 -1.39
C GLY A 197 -0.16 0.19 -2.45
N TYR A 198 0.95 0.89 -2.20
CA TYR A 198 1.74 1.57 -3.25
C TYR A 198 3.23 1.60 -2.91
N LEU A 199 4.07 1.90 -3.90
CA LEU A 199 5.51 2.13 -3.71
C LEU A 199 5.90 3.50 -4.28
N ASN A 200 6.61 4.28 -3.47
CA ASN A 200 7.25 5.52 -3.88
C ASN A 200 8.70 5.26 -4.28
N PHE A 201 9.12 5.87 -5.38
CA PHE A 201 10.44 5.74 -5.97
C PHE A 201 11.15 7.07 -6.08
N CYS A 202 12.47 7.06 -5.90
CA CYS A 202 13.31 8.16 -6.31
C CYS A 202 14.33 7.70 -7.37
N VAL A 203 14.38 8.40 -8.51
CA VAL A 203 15.30 8.06 -9.60
C VAL A 203 16.65 8.72 -9.34
N ARG A 204 17.73 7.95 -9.38
CA ARG A 204 19.12 8.40 -9.26
C ARG A 204 19.74 8.35 -10.65
N TRP A 205 19.80 9.50 -11.33
CA TRP A 205 20.30 9.62 -12.69
C TRP A 205 21.82 9.81 -12.68
N ASP A 206 22.52 8.69 -12.51
CA ASP A 206 23.98 8.61 -12.41
C ASP A 206 24.64 8.56 -13.79
N SER A 207 24.40 9.62 -14.55
CA SER A 207 24.79 9.75 -15.95
C SER A 207 25.37 11.14 -16.22
N SER A 208 26.05 11.29 -17.36
CA SER A 208 26.39 12.58 -17.97
C SER A 208 25.31 13.09 -18.94
N ALA A 209 24.44 12.19 -19.44
CA ALA A 209 23.42 12.53 -20.42
C ALA A 209 22.31 13.41 -19.85
N THR A 210 21.65 14.14 -20.74
CA THR A 210 20.38 14.83 -20.46
C THR A 210 19.19 13.87 -20.54
N VAL A 211 18.09 14.26 -19.90
CA VAL A 211 16.83 13.52 -19.88
C VAL A 211 15.66 14.51 -20.03
N THR A 212 14.77 14.25 -20.99
CA THR A 212 13.58 15.04 -21.28
C THR A 212 12.41 14.70 -20.37
N ALA A 213 11.39 15.59 -20.29
CA ALA A 213 10.12 15.28 -19.63
C ALA A 213 9.49 13.98 -20.18
N THR A 214 9.49 13.80 -21.50
CA THR A 214 8.98 12.57 -22.15
C THR A 214 9.73 11.33 -21.68
N GLN A 215 11.07 11.39 -21.60
CA GLN A 215 11.88 10.26 -21.13
C GLN A 215 11.66 10.00 -19.63
N ARG A 216 11.53 11.03 -18.79
CA ARG A 216 11.15 10.91 -17.37
C ARG A 216 9.84 10.13 -17.22
N ASP A 217 8.83 10.50 -17.98
CA ASP A 217 7.50 9.89 -17.93
C ASP A 217 7.54 8.45 -18.48
N GLN A 218 8.33 8.20 -19.53
CA GLN A 218 8.60 6.85 -20.03
C GLN A 218 9.34 5.97 -19.02
N ILE A 219 10.30 6.51 -18.25
CA ILE A 219 11.03 5.79 -17.20
C ILE A 219 10.08 5.38 -16.07
N HIS A 220 9.22 6.29 -15.62
CA HIS A 220 8.17 5.97 -14.64
C HIS A 220 7.21 4.92 -15.19
N ALA A 221 6.72 5.07 -16.41
CA ALA A 221 5.81 4.10 -17.03
C ALA A 221 6.46 2.71 -17.21
N ALA A 222 7.74 2.64 -17.59
CA ALA A 222 8.48 1.39 -17.71
C ALA A 222 8.59 0.68 -16.36
N LEU A 223 9.09 1.39 -15.34
CA LEU A 223 9.22 0.89 -13.98
C LEU A 223 7.89 0.37 -13.42
N ALA A 224 6.80 1.15 -13.57
CA ALA A 224 5.47 0.77 -13.12
C ALA A 224 4.96 -0.51 -13.82
N ARG A 225 5.16 -0.65 -15.15
CA ARG A 225 4.77 -1.88 -15.87
C ARG A 225 5.52 -3.12 -15.41
N GLN A 226 6.82 -3.01 -15.13
CA GLN A 226 7.62 -4.16 -14.67
C GLN A 226 7.27 -4.57 -13.24
N TYR A 227 7.10 -3.60 -12.33
CA TYR A 227 6.60 -3.88 -10.97
C TYR A 227 5.22 -4.52 -10.97
N LYS A 228 4.31 -4.04 -11.83
CA LYS A 228 2.95 -4.57 -11.93
C LYS A 228 2.93 -6.07 -12.23
N LYS A 229 3.86 -6.59 -13.04
CA LYS A 229 3.94 -8.02 -13.37
C LYS A 229 4.15 -8.90 -12.14
N TRP A 230 4.98 -8.48 -11.19
CA TRP A 230 5.15 -9.18 -9.91
C TRP A 230 3.92 -9.02 -9.00
N MET A 231 3.30 -7.83 -8.97
CA MET A 231 2.12 -7.59 -8.12
C MET A 231 0.89 -8.36 -8.61
N ASP A 232 0.74 -8.51 -9.92
CA ASP A 232 -0.38 -9.22 -10.54
C ASP A 232 -0.41 -10.72 -10.20
N VAL A 233 0.74 -11.36 -9.94
CA VAL A 233 0.75 -12.79 -9.54
C VAL A 233 0.16 -13.02 -8.14
N MET A 234 0.01 -11.97 -7.33
CA MET A 234 -0.53 -12.02 -5.97
C MET A 234 -2.04 -11.73 -5.89
N VAL A 235 -2.66 -11.18 -6.94
CA VAL A 235 -4.07 -10.74 -6.88
C VAL A 235 -5.00 -11.93 -6.60
N GLY A 236 -5.69 -11.87 -5.45
CA GLY A 236 -6.58 -12.94 -4.99
C GLY A 236 -5.88 -14.15 -4.35
N HIS A 237 -4.56 -14.16 -4.22
CA HIS A 237 -3.81 -15.26 -3.64
C HIS A 237 -3.67 -15.13 -2.11
N ASN A 238 -4.00 -16.19 -1.37
CA ASN A 238 -3.64 -16.38 0.06
C ASN A 238 -3.77 -15.13 0.95
N ALA A 239 -4.95 -14.51 0.93
CA ALA A 239 -5.28 -13.30 1.69
C ALA A 239 -4.44 -12.04 1.38
N TRP A 240 -3.77 -11.98 0.22
CA TRP A 240 -3.17 -10.75 -0.28
C TRP A 240 -4.22 -9.63 -0.46
N PRO A 241 -4.04 -8.45 0.16
CA PRO A 241 -5.11 -7.46 0.28
C PRO A 241 -5.24 -6.49 -0.91
N TYR A 242 -4.29 -6.47 -1.85
CA TYR A 242 -4.25 -5.45 -2.91
C TYR A 242 -4.59 -6.03 -4.29
N ARG A 243 -5.42 -5.29 -5.04
CA ARG A 243 -5.74 -5.58 -6.45
C ARG A 243 -4.83 -4.87 -7.46
N ASP A 244 -4.15 -3.83 -6.99
CA ASP A 244 -3.14 -3.08 -7.73
C ASP A 244 -2.16 -2.49 -6.70
N VAL A 245 -0.90 -2.28 -7.09
CA VAL A 245 0.13 -1.65 -6.27
C VAL A 245 0.87 -0.65 -7.15
N PRO A 246 0.33 0.57 -7.32
CA PRO A 246 0.94 1.57 -8.20
C PRO A 246 2.32 1.99 -7.71
N VAL A 247 3.26 2.06 -8.65
CA VAL A 247 4.55 2.72 -8.47
C VAL A 247 4.42 4.20 -8.78
N ARG A 248 4.99 5.06 -7.93
CA ARG A 248 5.01 6.52 -8.08
C ARG A 248 6.45 7.00 -8.04
N VAL A 249 6.91 7.74 -9.04
CA VAL A 249 8.19 8.48 -8.91
C VAL A 249 7.91 9.78 -8.17
N VAL A 250 8.51 9.97 -7.00
CA VAL A 250 8.33 11.15 -6.14
C VAL A 250 9.54 12.08 -6.12
N GLY A 251 10.70 11.62 -6.60
CA GLY A 251 11.91 12.44 -6.67
C GLY A 251 12.91 11.99 -7.74
N TRP A 252 13.84 12.89 -8.05
CA TRP A 252 14.96 12.69 -8.97
C TRP A 252 16.25 13.27 -8.38
N ALA A 253 17.35 12.53 -8.45
CA ALA A 253 18.68 12.98 -8.08
C ALA A 253 19.61 13.06 -9.31
N VAL A 254 20.34 14.17 -9.44
CA VAL A 254 21.29 14.46 -10.53
C VAL A 254 22.57 15.12 -10.02
N ARG A 255 23.63 15.12 -10.83
CA ARG A 255 24.85 15.89 -10.55
C ARG A 255 24.62 17.37 -10.87
N ASP A 256 24.09 17.66 -12.06
CA ASP A 256 23.75 19.00 -12.53
C ASP A 256 22.24 19.10 -12.86
N ARG A 257 21.61 20.20 -12.46
CA ARG A 257 20.21 20.50 -12.76
C ARG A 257 19.95 20.63 -14.27
N ASN A 258 20.95 21.00 -15.05
CA ASN A 258 20.88 21.12 -16.52
C ASN A 258 20.66 19.76 -17.22
N GLN A 259 20.92 18.64 -16.52
CA GLN A 259 20.62 17.31 -17.04
C GLN A 259 19.11 17.08 -17.23
N LEU A 260 18.28 17.71 -16.40
CA LEU A 260 16.83 17.54 -16.42
C LEU A 260 16.19 18.61 -17.31
N GLN A 261 15.83 18.23 -18.54
CA GLN A 261 15.22 19.11 -19.55
C GLN A 261 13.70 19.27 -19.31
N TRP A 262 13.34 19.61 -18.08
CA TRP A 262 12.02 20.04 -17.63
C TRP A 262 12.15 20.96 -16.41
N SER A 263 11.09 21.69 -16.07
CA SER A 263 11.06 22.65 -14.95
C SER A 263 9.84 22.55 -14.04
N ASP A 264 8.92 21.61 -14.29
CA ASP A 264 7.77 21.40 -13.41
C ASP A 264 8.16 20.83 -12.03
N THR A 265 7.23 20.97 -11.08
CA THR A 265 7.37 20.62 -9.66
C THR A 265 6.65 19.33 -9.27
N SER A 266 6.39 18.43 -10.22
CA SER A 266 5.70 17.15 -9.96
C SER A 266 6.43 16.27 -8.93
N VAL A 267 7.76 16.35 -8.90
CA VAL A 267 8.68 15.53 -8.12
C VAL A 267 9.74 16.39 -7.44
N ASP A 268 10.30 15.91 -6.33
CA ASP A 268 11.42 16.56 -5.64
C ASP A 268 12.72 16.42 -6.44
N ILE A 269 13.48 17.50 -6.59
CA ILE A 269 14.75 17.49 -7.35
C ILE A 269 15.93 17.68 -6.40
N TYR A 270 16.81 16.67 -6.34
CA TYR A 270 18.03 16.67 -5.55
C TYR A 270 19.24 16.88 -6.47
N VAL A 271 19.96 17.99 -6.32
CA VAL A 271 21.07 18.37 -7.20
C VAL A 271 22.38 18.30 -6.42
N ASN A 272 23.40 17.67 -6.99
CA ASN A 272 24.76 17.56 -6.46
C ASN A 272 24.89 16.96 -5.04
N ASN A 273 23.85 16.28 -4.53
CA ASN A 273 23.98 15.41 -3.37
C ASN A 273 24.57 14.07 -3.83
N ILE A 274 25.82 13.77 -3.49
CA ILE A 274 26.53 12.58 -3.97
C ILE A 274 26.81 11.62 -2.80
N ARG A 275 26.55 10.32 -3.00
CA ARG A 275 26.95 9.20 -2.13
C ARG A 275 27.39 8.04 -3.00
N GLU A 276 28.39 7.26 -2.56
CA GLU A 276 28.89 6.08 -3.31
C GLU A 276 29.26 6.41 -4.78
N ASN A 277 29.75 7.64 -4.99
CA ASN A 277 29.99 8.23 -6.31
C ASN A 277 28.77 8.19 -7.26
N ALA A 278 27.55 8.39 -6.76
CA ALA A 278 26.33 8.57 -7.55
C ALA A 278 25.41 9.65 -6.95
N PRO A 279 24.59 10.36 -7.75
CA PRO A 279 23.54 11.25 -7.23
C PRO A 279 22.61 10.53 -6.25
N GLN A 280 22.29 11.17 -5.13
CA GLN A 280 21.59 10.60 -3.99
C GLN A 280 20.32 11.41 -3.69
N CYS A 281 19.19 10.71 -3.64
CA CYS A 281 17.94 11.28 -3.11
C CYS A 281 18.03 11.47 -1.60
N SER A 282 17.34 12.48 -1.03
CA SER A 282 17.43 12.82 0.41
C SER A 282 17.37 11.57 1.32
N GLU A 283 18.47 11.25 1.99
CA GLU A 283 18.57 10.07 2.88
C GLU A 283 17.50 10.09 4.00
N PRO A 284 17.21 11.25 4.64
CA PRO A 284 16.05 11.40 5.55
C PRO A 284 14.66 11.07 4.99
N CYS A 285 14.50 11.01 3.66
CA CYS A 285 13.26 10.62 3.00
C CYS A 285 13.27 9.16 2.51
N GLY A 286 14.39 8.46 2.55
CA GLY A 286 14.50 7.08 2.05
C GLY A 286 14.15 6.06 3.13
N ARG A 287 13.25 5.13 2.81
CA ARG A 287 12.84 4.03 3.70
C ARG A 287 14.01 3.15 4.13
N PHE A 288 14.99 2.91 3.25
CA PHE A 288 16.23 2.18 3.59
C PHE A 288 16.94 2.74 4.83
N PHE A 289 16.98 4.07 4.96
CA PHE A 289 17.59 4.78 6.09
C PHE A 289 16.63 4.95 7.29
N ASN A 290 15.33 4.68 7.10
CA ASN A 290 14.24 4.93 8.05
C ASN A 290 13.33 3.68 8.14
N GLN A 291 13.91 2.51 8.42
CA GLN A 291 13.20 1.22 8.37
C GLN A 291 12.06 1.07 9.40
N ASN A 292 11.97 1.97 10.39
CA ASN A 292 10.85 2.11 11.30
C ASN A 292 9.59 2.77 10.65
N GLY A 293 9.68 3.19 9.38
CA GLY A 293 8.60 3.85 8.64
C GLY A 293 8.29 5.27 9.10
N GLN A 294 9.20 5.91 9.85
CA GLN A 294 9.05 7.28 10.35
C GLN A 294 10.07 8.20 9.69
N TYR A 295 9.61 9.35 9.16
CA TYR A 295 10.44 10.26 8.37
C TYR A 295 10.50 11.67 8.97
N PRO A 296 10.89 11.83 10.26
CA PRO A 296 10.82 13.12 10.96
C PRO A 296 11.71 14.20 10.34
N ASN A 297 12.77 13.78 9.64
CA ASN A 297 13.77 14.66 9.04
C ASN A 297 13.62 14.79 7.51
N CYS A 298 12.59 14.18 6.89
CA CYS A 298 12.35 14.36 5.45
C CYS A 298 11.83 15.79 5.20
N PRO A 299 12.50 16.62 4.36
CA PRO A 299 12.13 18.03 4.22
C PRO A 299 10.71 18.28 3.68
N GLY A 300 10.18 17.36 2.86
CA GLY A 300 8.79 17.40 2.38
C GLY A 300 7.78 16.68 3.31
N GLY A 301 8.22 16.26 4.50
CA GLY A 301 7.46 15.42 5.41
C GLY A 301 7.28 13.97 4.93
N ALA A 302 6.66 13.14 5.76
CA ALA A 302 6.46 11.72 5.46
C ALA A 302 5.67 11.44 4.17
N ALA A 303 4.88 12.39 3.65
CA ALA A 303 4.19 12.24 2.37
C ALA A 303 5.12 12.29 1.14
N ARG A 304 6.37 12.75 1.30
CA ARG A 304 7.40 12.85 0.25
C ARG A 304 8.53 11.82 0.42
N HIS A 305 8.32 10.81 1.26
CA HIS A 305 9.27 9.70 1.38
C HIS A 305 9.31 8.84 0.11
N TYR A 306 10.41 8.13 -0.11
CA TYR A 306 10.53 7.07 -1.11
C TYR A 306 10.92 5.75 -0.45
N ASP A 307 10.40 4.65 -0.97
CA ASP A 307 10.70 3.29 -0.50
C ASP A 307 11.95 2.75 -1.20
N GLN A 308 12.03 3.00 -2.50
CA GLN A 308 12.97 2.38 -3.42
C GLN A 308 13.73 3.44 -4.24
N SER A 309 14.98 3.14 -4.59
CA SER A 309 15.79 3.97 -5.48
C SER A 309 15.99 3.28 -6.84
N LEU A 310 15.67 3.94 -7.95
CA LEU A 310 16.04 3.44 -9.28
C LEU A 310 17.32 4.15 -9.73
N TRP A 311 18.46 3.46 -9.69
CA TRP A 311 19.75 3.99 -10.13
C TRP A 311 19.99 3.64 -11.60
N LEU A 312 20.09 4.65 -12.45
CA LEU A 312 20.43 4.52 -13.85
C LEU A 312 21.85 5.04 -14.05
N THR A 313 22.82 4.12 -14.01
CA THR A 313 24.26 4.43 -14.06
C THR A 313 24.82 4.24 -15.48
N ASP A 314 25.55 5.23 -16.00
CA ASP A 314 26.29 5.11 -17.28
C ASP A 314 27.26 3.92 -17.24
N GLY A 315 27.16 2.99 -18.20
CA GLY A 315 28.13 1.90 -18.39
C GLY A 315 28.10 0.79 -17.33
N PHE A 316 27.11 0.78 -16.42
CA PHE A 316 26.96 -0.29 -15.45
C PHE A 316 26.48 -1.59 -16.14
N GLY A 317 27.29 -2.65 -16.06
CA GLY A 317 26.96 -3.97 -16.62
C GLY A 317 26.11 -4.79 -15.66
N GLY A 318 25.04 -5.39 -16.16
CA GLY A 318 24.11 -6.20 -15.36
C GLY A 318 23.15 -5.35 -14.52
N GLY A 319 22.71 -5.90 -13.40
CA GLY A 319 21.88 -5.24 -12.40
C GLY A 319 22.35 -5.55 -10.97
N ALA A 320 21.75 -4.86 -10.01
CA ALA A 320 21.79 -5.19 -8.59
C ALA A 320 20.52 -4.66 -7.92
N GLY A 321 19.92 -5.45 -7.02
CA GLY A 321 18.62 -5.15 -6.43
C GLY A 321 18.53 -5.52 -4.95
N GLY A 322 17.52 -4.99 -4.27
CA GLY A 322 17.27 -5.29 -2.87
C GLY A 322 16.22 -4.40 -2.23
N ASP A 323 16.27 -4.30 -0.90
CA ASP A 323 15.36 -3.53 -0.06
C ASP A 323 15.49 -2.00 -0.25
N TRP A 324 16.59 -1.54 -0.84
CA TRP A 324 16.91 -0.14 -1.11
C TRP A 324 16.50 0.36 -2.51
N GLY A 325 16.22 -0.54 -3.46
CA GLY A 325 16.10 -0.16 -4.87
C GLY A 325 16.63 -1.19 -5.87
N GLN A 326 16.83 -0.70 -7.09
CA GLN A 326 17.51 -1.39 -8.19
C GLN A 326 18.55 -0.47 -8.82
N ARG A 327 19.69 -1.01 -9.24
CA ARG A 327 20.71 -0.35 -10.05
C ARG A 327 20.94 -1.15 -11.31
N MET A 328 21.07 -0.46 -12.45
CA MET A 328 21.43 -1.07 -13.71
C MET A 328 22.02 -0.04 -14.68
N GLY A 329 22.56 -0.52 -15.80
CA GLY A 329 23.02 0.33 -16.89
C GLY A 329 21.90 1.23 -17.41
N ARG A 330 22.13 2.55 -17.42
CA ARG A 330 21.19 3.50 -18.04
C ARG A 330 20.95 3.13 -19.49
N GLU A 331 21.99 2.78 -20.23
CA GLU A 331 21.91 2.38 -21.65
C GLU A 331 20.92 1.21 -21.83
N TYR A 332 21.02 0.19 -20.96
CA TYR A 332 20.11 -0.95 -20.97
C TYR A 332 18.67 -0.52 -20.67
N PHE A 333 18.44 0.24 -19.60
CA PHE A 333 17.09 0.68 -19.23
C PHE A 333 16.45 1.52 -20.34
N MET A 334 17.19 2.50 -20.87
CA MET A 334 16.72 3.41 -21.91
C MET A 334 16.44 2.71 -23.24
N ALA A 335 17.25 1.70 -23.62
CA ALA A 335 16.99 0.87 -24.79
C ALA A 335 15.74 -0.01 -24.64
N ASN A 336 15.34 -0.33 -23.42
CA ASN A 336 14.23 -1.25 -23.11
C ASN A 336 12.96 -0.56 -22.55
N LEU A 337 12.85 0.77 -22.66
CA LEU A 337 11.70 1.55 -22.13
C LEU A 337 10.32 1.06 -22.55
N ASN A 338 10.22 0.41 -23.71
CA ASN A 338 8.98 -0.13 -24.28
C ASN A 338 8.97 -1.66 -24.39
N ALA A 339 9.99 -2.35 -23.83
CA ALA A 339 9.99 -3.80 -23.77
C ALA A 339 8.82 -4.31 -22.92
N ASP A 340 8.23 -5.43 -23.30
CA ASP A 340 7.24 -6.10 -22.46
C ASP A 340 7.92 -6.62 -21.18
N ASN A 341 9.06 -7.30 -21.30
CA ASN A 341 9.84 -7.81 -20.18
C ASN A 341 11.24 -7.20 -20.18
N MET A 342 11.52 -6.30 -19.23
CA MET A 342 12.86 -5.78 -19.00
C MET A 342 13.60 -6.76 -18.09
N HIS A 343 14.13 -7.85 -18.68
CA HIS A 343 14.73 -9.00 -17.98
C HIS A 343 15.52 -8.65 -16.70
N ILE A 344 16.51 -7.76 -16.79
CA ILE A 344 17.36 -7.39 -15.64
C ILE A 344 16.51 -6.72 -14.55
N LEU A 345 15.70 -5.71 -14.90
CA LEU A 345 14.83 -5.04 -13.93
C LEU A 345 13.84 -6.01 -13.27
N LEU A 346 13.25 -6.95 -14.02
CA LEU A 346 12.35 -7.94 -13.45
C LEU A 346 13.07 -8.84 -12.44
N HIS A 347 14.31 -9.24 -12.71
CA HIS A 347 15.15 -10.01 -11.80
C HIS A 347 15.50 -9.19 -10.54
N GLU A 348 15.99 -7.96 -10.68
CA GLU A 348 16.33 -7.10 -9.53
C GLU A 348 15.13 -6.77 -8.63
N ILE A 349 13.91 -6.72 -9.18
CA ILE A 349 12.68 -6.55 -8.39
C ILE A 349 12.42 -7.80 -7.51
N GLY A 350 12.82 -9.00 -7.94
CA GLY A 350 12.69 -10.21 -7.12
C GLY A 350 13.42 -10.09 -5.79
N HIS A 351 14.66 -9.59 -5.80
CA HIS A 351 15.46 -9.35 -4.60
C HIS A 351 14.83 -8.32 -3.65
N THR A 352 14.12 -7.31 -4.16
CA THR A 352 13.35 -6.38 -3.32
C THR A 352 12.32 -7.10 -2.46
N PHE A 353 11.75 -8.22 -2.93
CA PHE A 353 10.79 -9.04 -2.19
C PHE A 353 11.42 -10.28 -1.53
N GLY A 354 12.75 -10.35 -1.46
CA GLY A 354 13.51 -11.40 -0.79
C GLY A 354 13.78 -12.65 -1.62
N LEU A 355 13.46 -12.68 -2.93
CA LEU A 355 13.84 -13.83 -3.75
C LEU A 355 15.38 -13.90 -3.86
N ASP A 356 15.93 -15.08 -3.59
CA ASP A 356 17.37 -15.35 -3.69
C ASP A 356 17.86 -15.32 -5.14
N ASP A 357 19.17 -15.22 -5.30
CA ASP A 357 19.88 -15.33 -6.57
C ASP A 357 20.49 -16.74 -6.71
N PHE A 358 20.39 -17.36 -7.89
CA PHE A 358 20.64 -18.80 -8.07
C PHE A 358 21.87 -19.10 -8.95
N TYR A 359 23.07 -18.74 -8.46
CA TYR A 359 24.33 -18.95 -9.18
C TYR A 359 25.02 -20.29 -8.90
N ASP A 360 25.06 -20.71 -7.63
CA ASP A 360 25.84 -21.85 -7.13
C ASP A 360 24.99 -23.10 -6.87
N TRP A 361 23.70 -22.92 -6.64
CA TRP A 361 22.73 -23.98 -6.40
C TRP A 361 21.40 -23.73 -7.13
N THR A 362 20.67 -24.80 -7.44
CA THR A 362 19.31 -24.73 -8.01
C THR A 362 18.41 -25.82 -7.44
N PRO A 363 17.12 -25.54 -7.22
CA PRO A 363 16.15 -26.52 -6.73
C PRO A 363 15.86 -27.63 -7.76
N SER A 364 15.48 -28.80 -7.27
CA SER A 364 15.28 -30.00 -8.09
C SER A 364 13.96 -30.00 -8.86
N GLY A 365 13.97 -30.47 -10.10
CA GLY A 365 12.75 -30.67 -10.91
C GLY A 365 12.19 -29.42 -11.60
N VAL A 366 12.90 -28.29 -11.57
CA VAL A 366 12.53 -27.04 -12.27
C VAL A 366 13.63 -26.60 -13.24
N GLY A 367 13.22 -25.97 -14.34
CA GLY A 367 14.07 -25.62 -15.47
C GLY A 367 14.71 -24.24 -15.36
N GLY A 368 14.61 -23.45 -16.43
CA GLY A 368 14.95 -22.02 -16.41
C GLY A 368 13.85 -21.21 -15.74
N PHE A 369 14.25 -20.24 -14.92
CA PHE A 369 13.38 -19.31 -14.21
C PHE A 369 14.12 -17.98 -14.00
N LEU A 370 13.39 -16.88 -13.84
CA LEU A 370 13.93 -15.52 -13.89
C LEU A 370 14.99 -15.27 -12.80
N MET A 371 14.76 -15.75 -11.58
CA MET A 371 15.72 -15.58 -10.47
C MET A 371 17.01 -16.40 -10.62
N ARG A 372 17.05 -17.33 -11.58
CA ARG A 372 18.30 -17.90 -12.07
C ARG A 372 18.75 -17.08 -13.28
N ALA A 373 19.58 -16.07 -13.00
CA ALA A 373 20.02 -15.07 -13.96
C ALA A 373 20.39 -15.66 -15.34
N GLY A 374 19.87 -15.05 -16.41
CA GLY A 374 20.08 -15.49 -17.80
C GLY A 374 19.35 -16.78 -18.23
N SER A 375 18.67 -17.50 -17.33
CA SER A 375 17.96 -18.75 -17.71
C SER A 375 16.50 -18.56 -18.17
N ALA A 376 15.89 -17.41 -17.88
CA ALA A 376 14.61 -16.97 -18.44
C ALA A 376 14.57 -15.44 -18.57
N SER A 377 13.87 -14.92 -19.59
CA SER A 377 13.78 -13.48 -19.89
C SER A 377 12.53 -12.78 -19.31
N SER A 378 11.65 -13.52 -18.64
CA SER A 378 10.41 -13.05 -18.02
C SER A 378 10.06 -13.88 -16.78
N ILE A 379 9.17 -13.37 -15.93
CA ILE A 379 8.68 -14.09 -14.74
C ILE A 379 8.01 -15.40 -15.18
N THR A 380 8.52 -16.54 -14.73
CA THR A 380 7.94 -17.86 -14.99
C THR A 380 6.91 -18.25 -13.92
N GLU A 381 6.21 -19.37 -14.13
CA GLU A 381 5.32 -19.91 -13.11
C GLU A 381 6.07 -20.23 -11.80
N PHE A 382 7.31 -20.72 -11.88
CA PHE A 382 8.08 -21.03 -10.66
C PHE A 382 8.46 -19.77 -9.89
N ASP A 383 8.89 -18.71 -10.58
CA ASP A 383 9.15 -17.40 -9.97
C ASP A 383 7.90 -16.86 -9.27
N ALA A 384 6.75 -16.93 -9.93
CA ALA A 384 5.47 -16.51 -9.36
C ALA A 384 5.08 -17.32 -8.11
N TRP A 385 5.41 -18.62 -8.05
CA TRP A 385 5.17 -19.43 -6.87
C TRP A 385 6.18 -19.19 -5.74
N MET A 386 7.45 -18.93 -6.03
CA MET A 386 8.42 -18.48 -5.01
C MET A 386 7.98 -17.16 -4.36
N PHE A 387 7.49 -16.22 -5.16
CA PHE A 387 6.95 -14.93 -4.70
C PHE A 387 5.72 -15.10 -3.78
N ARG A 388 4.80 -15.99 -4.16
CA ARG A 388 3.65 -16.37 -3.33
C ARG A 388 4.05 -17.08 -2.04
N ASP A 389 5.15 -17.84 -2.06
CA ASP A 389 5.64 -18.57 -0.89
C ASP A 389 6.23 -17.64 0.17
N TRP A 390 6.98 -16.63 -0.26
CA TRP A 390 7.42 -15.53 0.60
C TRP A 390 6.25 -14.84 1.31
N TRP A 391 5.16 -14.55 0.58
CA TRP A 391 3.95 -14.04 1.22
C TRP A 391 3.33 -15.05 2.20
N ARG A 392 3.25 -16.35 1.88
CA ARG A 392 2.76 -17.38 2.81
C ARG A 392 3.51 -17.37 4.14
N HIS A 393 4.83 -17.19 4.10
CA HIS A 393 5.68 -17.18 5.29
C HIS A 393 5.64 -15.85 6.07
N LEU A 394 5.44 -14.71 5.39
CA LEU A 394 5.44 -13.40 6.03
C LEU A 394 4.05 -12.85 6.40
N LYS A 395 2.96 -13.28 5.78
CA LYS A 395 1.64 -12.60 5.86
C LYS A 395 1.08 -12.41 7.28
N SER A 396 1.38 -13.35 8.18
CA SER A 396 0.93 -13.32 9.58
C SER A 396 1.50 -12.12 10.35
N ARG A 397 2.68 -11.62 9.94
CA ARG A 397 3.29 -10.36 10.41
C ARG A 397 2.35 -9.16 10.27
N TYR A 398 1.45 -9.20 9.31
CA TYR A 398 0.53 -8.12 8.97
C TYR A 398 -0.94 -8.45 9.31
N GLY A 399 -1.22 -9.61 9.93
CA GLY A 399 -2.55 -10.02 10.38
C GLY A 399 -3.38 -10.85 9.39
N TYR A 400 -2.75 -11.60 8.48
CA TYR A 400 -3.41 -12.40 7.41
C TYR A 400 -3.03 -13.90 7.44
#